data_AF-A0A816U3F5-F1
#
_entry.id   AF-A0A816U3F5-F1
#
_cell.length_a   1.000
_cell.length_b   1.000
_cell.length_c   1.000
_cell.angle_alpha   90.00
_cell.angle_beta   90.00
_cell.angle_gamma   90.00
#
_symmetry.space_group_name_H-M   'P 1'
#
loop_
_entity.id
_entity.type
_entity.pdbx_description
1 polymer ?
#
loop_
_entity_poly.entity_id
_entity_poly.type
_entity_poly.pdbx_seq_one_letter_code
_entity_poly.pdbx_strand_id
1 'polypeptide(L)'
;MDHMKRQLSFNQLSEENTKKLRNELLDELRVSSIENLSNELFHEIFDYLDGIDIYEAFSNINYRFQQLLTSSPVLYKIELIYVSSTARFMFIYQQIKHQIYSINFQIPVHINQLLTSFIIDSSFNRL
;
A
#
# COMPACT_ATOMS: atom_id res chain seq x y z
N MET A 1 -54.32 -9.25 -30.34
CA MET A 1 -52.93 -9.23 -30.88
C MET A 1 -52.04 -8.20 -30.18
N ASP A 2 -52.54 -6.99 -29.87
CA ASP A 2 -51.74 -5.93 -29.21
C ASP A 2 -51.33 -6.18 -27.76
N HIS A 3 -52.10 -6.99 -27.03
CA HIS A 3 -51.79 -7.30 -25.64
C HIS A 3 -50.55 -8.21 -25.51
N MET A 4 -50.40 -9.18 -26.42
CA MET A 4 -49.21 -10.03 -26.49
C MET A 4 -47.95 -9.25 -26.88
N LYS A 5 -48.06 -8.28 -27.79
CA LYS A 5 -46.92 -7.43 -28.18
C LYS A 5 -46.42 -6.57 -27.03
N ARG A 6 -47.33 -6.03 -26.21
CA ARG A 6 -46.98 -5.26 -25.01
C ARG A 6 -46.27 -6.10 -23.95
N GLN A 7 -46.72 -7.33 -23.72
CA GLN A 7 -46.06 -8.24 -22.76
C GLN A 7 -44.65 -8.64 -23.22
N LEU A 8 -44.47 -8.95 -24.51
CA LEU A 8 -43.14 -9.24 -25.08
C LEU A 8 -42.17 -8.05 -24.96
N SER A 9 -42.64 -6.84 -25.25
CA SER A 9 -41.81 -5.63 -25.13
C SER A 9 -41.41 -5.33 -23.68
N PHE A 10 -42.31 -5.55 -22.72
CA PHE A 10 -42.01 -5.36 -21.31
C PHE A 10 -40.97 -6.36 -20.79
N ASN A 11 -41.08 -7.63 -21.20
CA ASN A 11 -40.13 -8.67 -20.82
C ASN A 11 -38.74 -8.39 -21.41
N GLN A 12 -38.65 -7.97 -22.67
CA GLN A 12 -37.38 -7.59 -23.30
C GLN A 12 -36.71 -6.41 -22.60
N LEU A 13 -37.48 -5.38 -22.24
CA LEU A 13 -36.98 -4.23 -21.51
C LEU A 13 -36.50 -4.60 -20.10
N SER A 14 -37.21 -5.51 -19.44
CA SER A 14 -36.83 -6.03 -18.11
C SER A 14 -35.51 -6.82 -18.17
N GLU A 15 -35.32 -7.64 -19.19
CA GLU A 15 -34.08 -8.41 -19.42
C GLU A 15 -32.89 -7.51 -19.78
N GLU A 16 -33.10 -6.47 -20.59
CA GLU A 16 -32.06 -5.48 -20.89
C GLU A 16 -31.61 -4.71 -19.65
N ASN A 17 -32.57 -4.27 -18.83
CA ASN A 17 -32.27 -3.54 -17.60
C ASN A 17 -31.53 -4.41 -16.57
N THR A 18 -31.88 -5.70 -16.44
CA THR A 18 -31.16 -6.62 -15.55
C THR A 18 -29.76 -6.94 -16.06
N LYS A 19 -29.57 -7.10 -17.37
CA LYS A 19 -28.23 -7.24 -17.96
C LYS A 19 -27.37 -6.01 -17.72
N LYS A 20 -27.93 -4.82 -17.93
CA LYS A 20 -27.22 -3.56 -17.73
C LYS A 20 -26.79 -3.37 -16.28
N LEU A 21 -27.71 -3.57 -15.34
CA LEU A 21 -27.41 -3.50 -13.90
C LEU A 21 -26.35 -4.53 -13.49
N ARG A 22 -26.42 -5.74 -14.05
CA ARG A 22 -25.43 -6.79 -13.75
C ARG A 22 -24.05 -6.45 -14.30
N ASN A 23 -23.96 -5.82 -15.47
CA ASN A 23 -22.70 -5.37 -16.04
C ASN A 23 -22.11 -4.20 -15.24
N GLU A 24 -22.94 -3.23 -14.82
CA GLU A 24 -22.51 -2.13 -13.94
C GLU A 24 -21.97 -2.66 -12.60
N LEU A 25 -22.67 -3.62 -11.97
CA LEU A 25 -22.20 -4.29 -10.75
C LEU A 25 -20.91 -5.11 -10.96
N LEU A 26 -20.74 -5.73 -12.13
CA LEU A 26 -19.53 -6.49 -12.46
C LEU A 26 -18.33 -5.58 -12.75
N ASP A 27 -18.56 -4.40 -13.32
CA ASP A 27 -17.51 -3.39 -13.53
C ASP A 27 -17.06 -2.78 -12.19
N GLU A 28 -17.96 -2.60 -11.22
CA GLU A 28 -17.61 -2.20 -9.85
C GLU A 28 -16.78 -3.29 -9.11
N LEU A 29 -16.97 -4.57 -9.43
CA LEU A 29 -16.28 -5.69 -8.80
C LEU A 29 -14.93 -6.06 -9.44
N ARG A 30 -14.57 -5.46 -10.57
CA ARG A 30 -13.32 -5.78 -11.29
C ARG A 30 -12.16 -4.89 -10.83
N VAL A 31 -11.60 -5.23 -9.67
CA VAL A 31 -10.22 -4.85 -9.37
C VAL A 31 -9.30 -5.69 -10.28
N SER A 32 -9.02 -5.16 -11.47
CA SER A 32 -8.20 -5.83 -12.49
C SER A 32 -6.69 -5.61 -12.29
N SER A 33 -6.30 -4.66 -11.44
CA SER A 33 -4.91 -4.35 -11.11
C SER A 33 -4.78 -3.95 -9.64
N ILE A 34 -3.59 -4.17 -9.08
CA ILE A 34 -3.27 -3.72 -7.71
C ILE A 34 -3.42 -2.20 -7.57
N GLU A 35 -3.20 -1.45 -8.65
CA GLU A 35 -3.33 0.01 -8.70
C GLU A 35 -4.76 0.50 -8.53
N ASN A 36 -5.76 -0.38 -8.66
CA ASN A 36 -7.17 -0.02 -8.46
C ASN A 36 -7.62 -0.22 -7.00
N LEU A 37 -6.78 -0.81 -6.14
CA LEU A 37 -7.07 -0.91 -4.70
C LEU A 37 -7.14 0.50 -4.09
N SER A 38 -7.94 0.69 -3.05
CA SER A 38 -8.04 1.97 -2.34
C SER A 38 -6.81 2.24 -1.48
N ASN A 39 -6.63 3.50 -1.03
CA ASN A 39 -5.48 3.85 -0.17
C ASN A 39 -5.57 3.12 1.18
N GLU A 40 -6.77 2.92 1.71
CA GLU A 40 -7.05 2.22 2.96
C GLU A 40 -6.56 0.77 2.91
N LEU A 41 -6.78 0.07 1.79
CA LEU A 41 -6.27 -1.29 1.61
C LEU A 41 -4.74 -1.32 1.53
N PHE A 42 -4.11 -0.30 0.94
CA PHE A 42 -2.65 -0.20 0.97
C PHE A 42 -2.10 0.08 2.37
N HIS A 43 -2.79 0.88 3.18
CA HIS A 43 -2.41 1.08 4.58
C HIS A 43 -2.48 -0.24 5.35
N GLU A 44 -3.55 -1.00 5.16
CA GLU A 44 -3.66 -2.33 5.77
C GLU A 44 -2.55 -3.27 5.28
N ILE A 45 -2.23 -3.30 3.99
CA ILE A 45 -1.12 -4.10 3.46
C ILE A 45 0.22 -3.67 4.07
N PHE A 46 0.47 -2.37 4.20
CA PHE A 46 1.71 -1.83 4.74
C PHE A 46 1.91 -2.19 6.21
N ASP A 47 0.84 -2.37 7.00
CA ASP A 47 0.95 -2.82 8.40
C ASP A 47 1.56 -4.23 8.54
N TYR A 48 1.51 -5.06 7.48
CA TYR A 48 2.08 -6.40 7.46
C TYR A 48 3.49 -6.48 6.87
N LEU A 49 4.01 -5.39 6.30
CA LEU A 49 5.28 -5.37 5.57
C LEU A 49 6.36 -4.57 6.30
N ASP A 50 7.62 -4.88 5.99
CA ASP A 50 8.74 -4.08 6.45
C ASP A 50 8.79 -2.72 5.72
N GLY A 51 9.13 -1.65 6.44
CA GLY A 51 9.19 -0.30 5.89
C GLY A 51 10.22 -0.12 4.77
N ILE A 52 11.34 -0.84 4.82
CA ILE A 52 12.32 -0.83 3.72
C ILE A 52 11.71 -1.52 2.50
N ASP A 53 11.10 -2.70 2.69
CA ASP A 53 10.46 -3.45 1.61
C ASP A 53 9.31 -2.66 0.96
N ILE A 54 8.50 -1.96 1.77
CA ILE A 54 7.44 -1.08 1.27
C ILE A 54 8.03 0.02 0.38
N TYR A 55 9.04 0.73 0.87
CA TYR A 55 9.61 1.82 0.08
C TYR A 55 10.23 1.28 -1.21
N GLU A 56 10.95 0.17 -1.17
CA GLU A 56 11.56 -0.42 -2.37
C GLU A 56 10.54 -0.87 -3.40
N ALA A 57 9.48 -1.55 -2.96
CA ALA A 57 8.47 -2.08 -3.85
C ALA A 57 7.61 -0.97 -4.48
N PHE A 58 7.25 0.07 -3.71
CA PHE A 58 6.22 1.02 -4.11
C PHE A 58 6.73 2.40 -4.56
N SER A 59 7.97 2.80 -4.24
CA SER A 59 8.48 4.17 -4.50
C SER A 59 8.59 4.57 -5.97
N ASN A 60 8.70 3.59 -6.87
CA ASN A 60 8.92 3.81 -8.30
C ASN A 60 7.79 3.28 -9.19
N ILE A 61 6.64 2.91 -8.63
CA ILE A 61 5.51 2.40 -9.43
C ILE A 61 4.84 3.55 -10.18
N ASN A 62 4.24 4.49 -9.46
CA ASN A 62 3.58 5.65 -10.04
C ASN A 62 3.43 6.78 -9.01
N TYR A 63 2.95 7.94 -9.47
CA TYR A 63 2.79 9.13 -8.63
C TYR A 63 1.89 8.90 -7.41
N ARG A 64 0.80 8.13 -7.56
CA ARG A 64 -0.12 7.83 -6.46
C ARG A 64 0.61 7.09 -5.34
N PHE A 65 1.44 6.10 -5.67
CA PHE A 65 2.24 5.39 -4.67
C PHE A 65 3.30 6.27 -4.02
N GLN A 66 3.95 7.15 -4.77
CA GLN A 66 4.85 8.13 -4.16
C GLN A 66 4.14 9.03 -3.13
N GLN A 67 2.92 9.48 -3.42
CA GLN A 67 2.12 10.23 -2.45
C GLN A 67 1.73 9.39 -1.24
N LEU A 68 1.33 8.13 -1.45
CA LEU A 68 1.06 7.19 -0.35
C LEU A 68 2.27 7.03 0.57
N LEU A 69 3.49 7.02 0.03
CA LEU A 69 4.69 6.85 0.85
C LEU A 69 5.11 8.14 1.56
N THR A 70 4.95 9.30 0.92
CA THR A 70 5.52 10.59 1.41
C THR A 70 4.53 11.47 2.14
N SER A 71 3.24 11.38 1.83
CA SER A 71 2.20 12.31 2.28
C SER A 71 1.15 11.65 3.17
N SER A 72 1.18 10.31 3.28
CA SER A 72 0.24 9.57 4.11
C SER A 72 0.73 9.44 5.56
N PRO A 73 -0.20 9.33 6.54
CA PRO A 73 0.11 8.94 7.91
C PRO A 73 0.60 7.49 8.09
N VAL A 74 1.12 6.86 7.03
CA VAL A 74 1.74 5.53 7.13
C VAL A 74 2.88 5.61 8.13
N LEU A 75 2.84 4.73 9.13
CA LEU A 75 3.89 4.57 10.11
C LEU A 75 4.66 3.30 9.77
N TYR A 76 5.96 3.44 9.51
CA TYR A 76 6.80 2.31 9.12
C TYR A 76 7.38 1.60 10.33
N LYS A 77 7.25 0.27 10.31
CA LYS A 77 8.03 -0.63 11.15
C LYS A 77 9.23 -1.12 10.36
N ILE A 78 10.42 -1.06 10.96
CA ILE A 78 11.66 -1.53 10.33
C ILE A 78 12.15 -2.77 11.07
N GLU A 79 12.31 -3.87 10.38
CA GLU A 79 12.84 -5.16 10.80
C GLU A 79 14.20 -5.36 10.14
N LEU A 80 15.26 -5.10 10.90
CA LEU A 80 16.63 -5.24 10.45
C LEU A 80 17.08 -6.70 10.60
N ILE A 81 16.52 -7.55 9.75
CA ILE A 81 16.84 -8.98 9.69
C ILE A 81 18.05 -9.21 8.79
N TYR A 82 18.09 -8.59 7.61
CA TYR A 82 19.23 -8.73 6.70
C TYR A 82 19.38 -7.46 5.86
N VAL A 83 20.24 -6.53 6.31
CA VAL A 83 20.55 -5.35 5.51
C VAL A 83 21.58 -5.74 4.46
N SER A 84 21.12 -5.98 3.23
CA SER A 84 21.99 -6.37 2.10
C SER A 84 23.04 -5.31 1.75
N SER A 85 22.76 -4.03 2.03
CA SER A 85 23.70 -2.91 1.85
C SER A 85 23.37 -1.75 2.78
N THR A 86 24.34 -1.35 3.61
CA THR A 86 24.24 -0.19 4.51
C THR A 86 23.92 1.09 3.73
N ALA A 87 24.54 1.30 2.56
CA ALA A 87 24.31 2.49 1.75
C ALA A 87 22.86 2.56 1.23
N ARG A 88 22.33 1.40 0.79
CA ARG A 88 20.94 1.29 0.31
C ARG A 88 19.95 1.55 1.45
N PHE A 89 20.18 0.94 2.61
CA PHE A 89 19.39 1.21 3.80
C PHE A 89 19.43 2.69 4.18
N MET A 90 20.61 3.31 4.23
CA MET A 90 20.74 4.72 4.60
C MET A 90 20.02 5.64 3.61
N PHE A 91 20.06 5.33 2.31
CA PHE A 91 19.30 6.07 1.30
C PHE A 91 17.80 6.03 1.59
N ILE A 92 17.23 4.84 1.81
CA ILE A 92 15.80 4.66 2.07
C ILE A 92 15.41 5.26 3.41
N TYR A 93 16.20 5.00 4.45
CA TYR A 93 16.03 5.58 5.78
C TYR A 93 15.88 7.09 5.71
N GLN A 94 16.70 7.80 4.93
CA GLN A 94 16.58 9.26 4.82
C GLN A 94 15.22 9.72 4.24
N GLN A 95 14.57 8.89 3.42
CA GLN A 95 13.27 9.22 2.81
C GLN A 95 12.13 9.02 3.81
N ILE A 96 12.20 7.97 4.64
CA ILE A 96 11.08 7.56 5.50
C ILE A 96 11.30 7.82 7.00
N LYS A 97 12.48 8.33 7.42
CA LYS A 97 12.87 8.46 8.85
C LYS A 97 11.84 9.15 9.74
N HIS A 98 11.09 10.11 9.20
CA HIS A 98 10.09 10.86 9.97
C HIS A 98 8.79 10.09 10.20
N GLN A 99 8.59 9.00 9.49
CA GLN A 99 7.44 8.10 9.57
C GLN A 99 7.79 6.77 10.26
N ILE A 100 9.04 6.55 10.64
CA ILE A 100 9.44 5.33 11.37
C ILE A 100 8.97 5.44 12.82
N TYR A 101 8.14 4.49 13.26
CA TYR A 101 7.67 4.42 14.65
C TYR A 101 8.31 3.28 15.45
N SER A 102 8.88 2.28 14.78
CA SER A 102 9.50 1.13 15.43
C SER A 102 10.66 0.60 14.60
N ILE A 103 11.76 0.25 15.27
CA ILE A 103 12.90 -0.44 14.67
C ILE A 103 13.22 -1.66 15.53
N ASN A 104 13.23 -2.84 14.90
CA ASN A 104 13.58 -4.10 15.53
C ASN A 104 14.89 -4.64 14.96
N PHE A 105 15.78 -5.08 15.86
CA PHE A 105 17.09 -5.62 15.53
C PHE A 105 17.08 -7.12 15.80
N GLN A 106 17.11 -7.93 14.74
CA GLN A 106 17.16 -9.39 14.91
C GLN A 106 18.59 -9.96 14.83
N ILE A 107 19.56 -9.23 14.27
CA ILE A 107 20.95 -9.70 14.14
C ILE A 107 21.95 -8.78 14.86
N PRO A 108 22.69 -9.27 15.88
CA PRO A 108 23.66 -8.47 16.65
C PRO A 108 24.80 -7.86 15.82
N VAL A 109 25.24 -8.54 14.77
CA VAL A 109 26.50 -8.23 14.05
C VAL A 109 26.44 -6.91 13.29
N HIS A 110 25.26 -6.49 12.83
CA HIS A 110 25.09 -5.25 12.07
C HIS A 110 24.65 -4.06 12.93
N ILE A 111 24.28 -4.30 14.19
CA ILE A 111 23.85 -3.24 15.12
C ILE A 111 24.95 -2.21 15.30
N ASN A 112 26.19 -2.65 15.53
CA ASN A 112 27.30 -1.71 15.79
C ASN A 112 27.60 -0.81 14.58
N GLN A 113 27.62 -1.36 13.37
CA GLN A 113 27.86 -0.57 12.15
C GLN A 113 26.73 0.44 11.91
N LEU A 114 25.49 0.01 12.15
CA LEU A 114 24.32 0.85 11.98
C LEU A 114 24.26 1.95 13.06
N LEU A 115 24.48 1.61 14.33
CA LEU A 115 24.51 2.56 15.44
C LEU A 115 25.62 3.61 15.26
N THR A 116 26.79 3.23 14.73
CA THR A 116 27.84 4.22 14.42
C THR A 116 27.45 5.18 13.30
N SER A 117 26.50 4.79 12.45
CA SER A 117 26.01 5.63 11.36
C SER A 117 24.86 6.57 11.78
N PHE A 118 24.25 6.31 12.94
CA PHE A 118 23.27 7.21 13.54
C PHE A 118 23.96 8.18 14.50
N ILE A 119 23.73 9.48 14.30
CA ILE A 119 23.94 10.46 15.35
C ILE A 119 22.75 10.29 16.30
N ILE A 120 22.93 9.52 17.37
CA ILE A 120 21.97 9.52 18.48
C ILE A 120 22.11 10.89 19.13
N ASP A 121 21.26 11.83 18.72
CA ASP A 121 21.12 13.09 19.42
C ASP A 121 20.67 12.79 20.85
N SER A 122 21.25 13.48 21.84
CA SER A 122 20.99 13.25 23.27
C SER A 122 19.54 13.55 23.67
N SER A 123 18.74 14.07 22.73
CA SER A 123 17.30 14.23 22.79
C SER A 123 16.52 12.90 22.66
N PHE A 124 17.18 11.77 22.32
CA PHE A 124 16.60 10.43 22.31
C PHE A 124 16.37 9.90 23.74
N ASN A 125 15.46 10.55 24.47
CA ASN A 125 14.98 10.10 25.77
C ASN A 125 13.80 9.15 25.57
N ARG A 126 14.06 7.84 25.59
CA ARG A 126 13.27 6.80 26.27
C ARG A 126 13.62 5.41 25.77
N LEU A 127 14.12 4.58 26.69
CA LEU A 127 13.43 3.37 27.16
C LEU A 127 13.66 3.26 28.67
#